data_AF-A0AAU8A495-F1
#
_entry.id   AF-A0AAU8A495-F1
#
_cell.length_a   1.000
_cell.length_b   1.000
_cell.length_c   1.000
_cell.angle_alpha   90.00
_cell.angle_beta   90.00
_cell.angle_gamma   90.00
#
_symmetry.space_group_name_H-M   'P 1'
#
loop_
_entity.id
_entity.type
_entity.pdbx_description
1 polymer ?
#
loop_
_entity_poly.entity_id
_entity_poly.type
_entity_poly.pdbx_seq_one_letter_code
_entity_poly.pdbx_strand_id
1 'polypeptide(L)'
;MSTNCILCKEDGGQLIWRGDDARVVLIDDPDLPGYCRIIWNRHVAEMSDLSQVEREILMALVDVTEFAIRRVMHPQKINIASLGNQVPHLHWHVIPRFVDDPFFPGSIWSSKQRELSDTTRKARREAAKSLPDAIRSGIADLA
;
A
#
# COMPACT_ATOMS: atom_id res chain seq x y z
N MET A 1 -7.90 -11.42 19.43
CA MET A 1 -6.55 -11.18 18.89
C MET A 1 -5.94 -12.53 18.54
N SER A 2 -5.60 -12.77 17.27
CA SER A 2 -4.85 -13.98 16.89
C SER A 2 -3.42 -13.83 17.39
N THR A 3 -2.98 -14.71 18.29
CA THR A 3 -1.70 -14.60 19.03
C THR A 3 -0.48 -14.67 18.12
N ASN A 4 -0.63 -15.07 16.85
CA ASN A 4 0.47 -15.24 15.90
C ASN A 4 0.38 -14.36 14.63
N CYS A 5 -0.60 -13.44 14.53
CA CYS A 5 -0.69 -12.56 13.36
C CYS A 5 0.33 -11.41 13.43
N ILE A 6 1.22 -11.31 12.44
CA ILE A 6 2.20 -10.22 12.34
C ILE A 6 1.53 -8.84 12.22
N LEU A 7 0.43 -8.75 11.46
CA LEU A 7 -0.33 -7.49 11.27
C LEU A 7 -1.18 -7.12 12.49
N CYS A 8 -1.30 -7.98 13.50
CA CYS A 8 -1.82 -7.61 14.82
C CYS A 8 -0.72 -7.08 15.75
N LYS A 9 0.54 -7.50 15.54
CA LYS A 9 1.66 -7.21 16.44
C LYS A 9 2.45 -5.97 16.00
N GLU A 10 2.48 -5.70 14.70
CA GLU A 10 3.33 -4.70 14.08
C GLU A 10 2.55 -3.81 13.11
N ASP A 11 3.13 -2.67 12.77
CA ASP A 11 2.55 -1.75 11.80
C ASP A 11 2.50 -2.36 10.39
N GLY A 12 3.44 -3.24 10.02
CA GLY A 12 3.50 -3.88 8.71
C GLY A 12 4.23 -3.07 7.63
N GLY A 13 4.91 -1.99 8.03
CA GLY A 13 5.70 -1.07 7.21
C GLY A 13 6.02 0.22 7.98
N GLN A 14 6.60 1.22 7.32
CA GLN A 14 6.74 2.56 7.91
C GLN A 14 5.36 3.20 8.04
N LEU A 15 4.94 3.48 9.27
CA LEU A 15 3.64 4.11 9.53
C LEU A 15 3.54 5.51 8.91
N ILE A 16 2.53 5.72 8.06
CA ILE A 16 2.20 7.04 7.48
C ILE A 16 1.07 7.70 8.27
N TRP A 17 0.01 6.94 8.52
CA TRP A 17 -1.21 7.40 9.18
C TRP A 17 -1.89 6.23 9.89
N ARG A 18 -2.57 6.53 11.01
CA ARG A 18 -3.36 5.58 11.79
C ARG A 18 -4.65 6.26 12.25
N GLY A 19 -5.78 5.63 11.96
CA GLY A 19 -7.07 5.93 12.58
C GLY A 19 -7.52 4.76 13.46
N ASP A 20 -8.78 4.82 13.89
CA ASP A 20 -9.37 3.81 14.78
C ASP A 20 -9.48 2.45 14.08
N ASP A 21 -9.95 2.45 12.84
CA ASP A 21 -10.28 1.22 12.11
C ASP A 21 -9.14 0.66 11.25
N ALA A 22 -8.25 1.52 10.74
CA ALA A 22 -7.21 1.12 9.81
C ALA A 22 -5.96 1.98 9.94
N ARG A 23 -4.90 1.57 9.24
CA ARG A 23 -3.65 2.31 9.10
C ARG A 23 -3.10 2.22 7.68
N VAL A 24 -2.34 3.23 7.29
CA VAL A 24 -1.60 3.26 6.01
C VAL A 24 -0.12 3.22 6.31
N VAL A 25 0.60 2.33 5.63
CA VAL A 25 2.05 2.15 5.78
C VAL A 25 2.77 2.19 4.43
N LEU A 26 3.99 2.70 4.41
CA LEU A 26 4.91 2.61 3.27
C LEU A 26 5.77 1.35 3.42
N ILE A 27 5.91 0.58 2.35
CA ILE A 27 6.75 -0.61 2.31
C ILE A 27 8.15 -0.23 1.81
N ASP A 28 9.18 -0.57 2.58
CA ASP A 28 10.58 -0.41 2.17
C ASP A 28 11.01 -1.58 1.27
N ASP A 29 10.45 -1.60 0.07
CA ASP A 29 10.88 -2.50 -1.00
C ASP A 29 11.78 -1.70 -1.97
N PRO A 30 13.06 -2.06 -2.11
CA PRO A 30 13.99 -1.30 -2.93
C PRO A 30 13.71 -1.47 -4.43
N ASP A 31 12.94 -2.46 -4.86
CA ASP A 31 12.53 -2.66 -6.25
C ASP A 31 11.17 -2.00 -6.55
N LEU A 32 10.39 -1.65 -5.51
CA LEU A 32 9.06 -1.03 -5.62
C LEU A 32 8.89 0.23 -4.75
N PRO A 33 9.69 1.30 -4.95
CA PRO A 33 9.52 2.52 -4.17
C PRO A 33 8.12 3.13 -4.36
N GLY A 34 7.51 3.55 -3.25
CA GLY A 34 6.14 4.11 -3.23
C GLY A 34 5.02 3.08 -3.07
N TYR A 35 5.35 1.81 -2.86
CA TYR A 35 4.39 0.77 -2.49
C TYR A 35 3.84 1.03 -1.09
N CYS A 36 2.54 1.31 -0.99
CA CYS A 36 1.81 1.41 0.27
C CYS A 36 0.93 0.18 0.56
N ARG A 37 0.64 -0.05 1.85
CA ARG A 37 -0.42 -0.97 2.28
C ARG A 37 -1.41 -0.25 3.18
N ILE A 38 -2.69 -0.57 3.02
CA ILE A 38 -3.75 -0.19 3.95
C ILE A 38 -4.12 -1.45 4.72
N ILE A 39 -4.02 -1.40 6.04
CA ILE A 39 -4.19 -2.58 6.91
C ILE A 39 -5.32 -2.29 7.89
N TRP A 40 -6.32 -3.17 7.92
CA TRP A 40 -7.39 -3.08 8.90
C TRP A 40 -6.85 -3.36 10.31
N ASN A 41 -7.26 -2.64 11.33
CA ASN A 41 -6.64 -2.74 12.66
C ASN A 41 -7.08 -4.01 13.40
N ARG A 42 -8.39 -4.30 13.43
CA ARG A 42 -8.89 -5.57 13.99
C ARG A 42 -8.59 -6.73 13.04
N HIS A 43 -8.39 -7.91 13.60
CA HIS A 43 -8.12 -9.11 12.81
C HIS A 43 -9.40 -9.61 12.14
N VAL A 44 -9.46 -9.50 10.82
CA VAL A 44 -10.44 -10.15 9.93
C VAL A 44 -9.70 -10.73 8.74
N ALA A 45 -10.21 -11.81 8.15
CA ALA A 45 -9.60 -12.39 6.98
C ALA A 45 -10.08 -11.65 5.72
N GLU A 46 -11.39 -11.45 5.60
CA GLU A 46 -12.00 -11.08 4.33
C GLU A 46 -12.67 -9.70 4.35
N MET A 47 -12.77 -9.08 3.18
CA MET A 47 -13.64 -7.90 2.99
C MET A 47 -15.09 -8.20 3.38
N SER A 48 -15.55 -9.44 3.16
CA SER A 48 -16.91 -9.86 3.50
C SER A 48 -17.20 -9.87 5.01
N ASP A 49 -16.15 -9.90 5.85
CA ASP A 49 -16.25 -9.87 7.32
C ASP A 49 -16.39 -8.43 7.87
N LEU A 50 -16.25 -7.43 7.01
CA LEU A 50 -16.53 -6.04 7.32
C LEU A 50 -18.01 -5.73 7.07
N SER A 51 -18.58 -4.87 7.90
CA SER A 51 -19.84 -4.19 7.63
C SER A 51 -19.72 -3.27 6.41
N GLN A 52 -20.85 -2.85 5.84
CA GLN A 52 -20.88 -1.94 4.69
C GLN A 52 -20.11 -0.63 4.97
N VAL A 53 -20.32 -0.03 6.15
CA VAL A 53 -19.66 1.21 6.58
C VAL A 53 -18.15 1.02 6.72
N GLU A 54 -17.71 -0.09 7.32
CA GLU A 54 -16.28 -0.39 7.44
C GLU A 54 -15.60 -0.58 6.07
N ARG A 55 -16.30 -1.19 5.09
CA ARG A 55 -15.79 -1.32 3.72
C ARG A 55 -15.66 0.04 3.05
N GLU A 56 -16.62 0.95 3.24
CA GLU A 56 -16.57 2.30 2.69
C GLU A 56 -15.37 3.09 3.23
N ILE A 57 -15.12 3.02 4.54
CA ILE A 57 -13.93 3.63 5.17
C ILE A 57 -12.64 3.05 4.56
N LEU A 58 -12.55 1.72 4.47
CA LEU A 58 -11.37 1.06 3.93
C LEU A 58 -11.12 1.44 2.46
N MET A 59 -12.16 1.46 1.63
CA MET A 59 -12.05 1.83 0.22
C MET A 59 -11.70 3.30 0.03
N ALA A 60 -12.25 4.21 0.85
CA ALA A 60 -11.86 5.62 0.81
C ALA A 60 -10.36 5.81 1.09
N LEU A 61 -9.79 5.04 2.03
CA LEU A 61 -8.35 5.04 2.30
C LEU A 61 -7.53 4.48 1.14
N VAL A 62 -8.01 3.43 0.47
CA VAL A 62 -7.38 2.88 -0.75
C VAL A 62 -7.37 3.93 -1.86
N ASP A 63 -8.50 4.60 -2.10
CA ASP A 63 -8.65 5.61 -3.16
C ASP A 63 -7.77 6.84 -2.93
N VAL A 64 -7.75 7.37 -1.71
CA VAL A 64 -6.87 8.50 -1.35
C VAL A 64 -5.40 8.12 -1.47
N THR A 65 -5.04 6.90 -1.05
CA THR A 65 -3.67 6.40 -1.17
C THR A 65 -3.28 6.25 -2.65
N GLU A 66 -4.16 5.71 -3.49
CA GLU A 66 -3.96 5.65 -4.95
C GLU A 66 -3.74 7.06 -5.51
N PHE A 67 -4.61 8.02 -5.19
CA PHE A 67 -4.53 9.37 -5.71
C PHE A 67 -3.21 10.06 -5.34
N ALA A 68 -2.81 9.95 -4.08
CA ALA A 68 -1.53 10.49 -3.61
C ALA A 68 -0.34 9.83 -4.32
N ILE A 69 -0.36 8.51 -4.50
CA ILE A 69 0.69 7.79 -5.24
C ILE A 69 0.74 8.27 -6.69
N ARG A 70 -0.40 8.42 -7.37
CA ARG A 70 -0.44 8.90 -8.76
C ARG A 70 0.12 10.30 -8.90
N ARG A 71 -0.19 11.18 -7.95
CA ARG A 71 0.27 12.57 -7.94
C ARG A 71 1.77 12.70 -7.65
N VAL A 72 2.31 11.88 -6.75
CA VAL A 72 3.71 11.98 -6.31
C VAL A 72 4.65 11.15 -7.18
N MET A 73 4.24 9.93 -7.53
CA MET A 73 5.11 8.95 -8.19
C MET A 73 4.96 8.93 -9.71
N HIS A 74 3.89 9.53 -10.26
CA HIS A 74 3.57 9.53 -11.69
C HIS A 74 3.73 8.16 -12.40
N PRO A 75 3.17 7.07 -11.84
CA PRO A 75 3.31 5.74 -12.43
C PRO A 75 2.47 5.61 -13.71
N GLN A 76 2.85 4.68 -14.58
CA GLN A 76 2.04 4.32 -15.75
C GLN A 76 0.75 3.59 -15.36
N LYS A 77 0.77 2.83 -14.26
CA LYS A 77 -0.41 2.12 -13.75
C LYS A 77 -0.34 1.96 -12.24
N ILE A 78 -1.49 1.82 -11.59
CA ILE A 78 -1.59 1.37 -10.20
C ILE A 78 -2.09 -0.07 -10.19
N ASN A 79 -1.48 -0.91 -9.36
CA ASN A 79 -2.05 -2.21 -8.99
C ASN A 79 -2.63 -2.12 -7.58
N ILE A 80 -3.86 -2.61 -7.44
CA ILE A 80 -4.58 -2.71 -6.17
C ILE A 80 -4.97 -4.17 -5.97
N ALA A 81 -4.66 -4.74 -4.81
CA ALA A 81 -5.00 -6.13 -4.52
C ALA A 81 -5.14 -6.38 -3.02
N SER A 82 -6.11 -7.21 -2.65
CA SER A 82 -6.14 -7.89 -1.36
C SER A 82 -5.97 -9.38 -1.64
N LEU A 83 -4.97 -9.99 -1.01
CA LEU A 83 -4.64 -11.41 -1.15
C LEU A 83 -4.81 -12.12 0.20
N GLY A 84 -3.78 -12.13 1.03
CA GLY A 84 -3.88 -12.67 2.40
C GLY A 84 -3.64 -14.18 2.55
N ASN A 85 -3.22 -14.90 1.50
CA ASN A 85 -3.00 -16.35 1.57
C ASN A 85 -2.03 -16.81 2.69
N GLN A 86 -0.93 -16.06 2.91
CA GLN A 86 0.04 -16.37 3.97
C GLN A 86 -0.28 -15.68 5.31
N VAL A 87 -0.91 -14.51 5.24
CA VAL A 87 -1.29 -13.72 6.41
C VAL A 87 -2.77 -13.36 6.22
N PRO A 88 -3.70 -14.17 6.74
CA PRO A 88 -5.15 -13.98 6.58
C PRO A 88 -5.64 -12.88 7.52
N HIS A 89 -5.10 -11.69 7.33
CA HIS A 89 -5.48 -10.46 8.00
C HIS A 89 -5.65 -9.41 6.91
N LEU A 90 -6.84 -8.86 6.79
CA LEU A 90 -7.23 -7.95 5.73
C LEU A 90 -6.27 -6.77 5.57
N HIS A 91 -5.67 -6.71 4.38
CA HIS A 91 -4.88 -5.59 3.93
C HIS A 91 -4.99 -5.45 2.41
N TRP A 92 -4.83 -4.23 1.94
CA TRP A 92 -4.77 -3.87 0.54
C TRP A 92 -3.39 -3.38 0.18
N HIS A 93 -2.86 -3.87 -0.94
CA HIS A 93 -1.65 -3.39 -1.57
C HIS A 93 -2.02 -2.29 -2.57
N VAL A 94 -1.34 -1.14 -2.53
CA VAL A 94 -1.48 -0.07 -3.54
C VAL A 94 -0.09 0.25 -4.09
N ILE A 95 0.13 -0.10 -5.35
CA ILE A 95 1.48 -0.24 -5.90
C ILE A 95 1.64 0.60 -7.17
N PRO A 96 2.54 1.59 -7.21
CA PRO A 96 2.92 2.28 -8.44
C PRO A 96 3.69 1.34 -9.37
N ARG A 97 3.25 1.21 -10.62
CA ARG A 97 3.86 0.37 -11.66
C ARG A 97 4.47 1.22 -12.76
N PHE A 98 5.66 0.81 -13.20
CA PHE A 98 6.41 1.49 -14.24
C PHE A 98 6.84 0.50 -15.32
N VAL A 99 6.95 0.98 -16.56
CA VAL A 99 7.35 0.12 -17.71
C VAL A 99 8.74 -0.49 -17.50
N ASP A 100 9.62 0.23 -16.84
CA ASP A 100 10.98 -0.19 -16.49
C ASP A 100 11.09 -0.79 -15.07
N ASP A 101 9.97 -1.01 -14.36
CA ASP A 101 10.02 -1.72 -13.08
C ASP A 101 10.43 -3.19 -13.28
N PRO A 102 10.96 -3.85 -12.23
CA PRO A 102 11.49 -5.19 -12.36
C PRO A 102 10.49 -6.27 -12.79
N PHE A 103 9.19 -6.04 -12.64
CA PHE A 103 8.17 -7.09 -12.81
C PHE A 103 7.26 -6.85 -14.01
N PHE A 104 7.25 -5.64 -14.59
CA PHE A 104 6.37 -5.27 -15.70
C PHE A 104 6.64 -6.10 -16.97
N PRO A 105 5.63 -6.59 -17.71
CA PRO A 105 4.18 -6.33 -17.56
C PRO A 105 3.45 -7.28 -16.58
N GLY A 106 4.17 -8.20 -15.94
CA GLY A 106 3.60 -9.08 -14.91
C GLY A 106 3.22 -8.35 -13.63
N SER A 107 2.59 -9.07 -12.71
CA SER A 107 2.35 -8.60 -11.34
C SER A 107 3.65 -8.54 -10.55
N ILE A 108 3.66 -7.82 -9.41
CA ILE A 108 4.85 -7.79 -8.54
C ILE A 108 5.19 -9.14 -7.90
N TRP A 109 4.28 -10.11 -7.93
CA TRP A 109 4.49 -11.48 -7.45
C TRP A 109 4.96 -12.45 -8.55
N SER A 110 5.10 -11.96 -9.78
CA SER A 110 5.64 -12.74 -10.90
C SER A 110 7.17 -12.75 -10.86
N SER A 111 7.80 -13.61 -11.67
CA SER A 111 9.26 -13.63 -11.79
C SER A 111 9.79 -12.27 -12.27
N LYS A 112 10.91 -11.85 -11.70
CA LYS A 112 11.63 -10.63 -12.08
C LYS A 112 12.06 -10.71 -13.55
N GLN A 113 11.79 -9.67 -14.31
CA GLN A 113 12.04 -9.53 -15.75
C GLN A 113 13.28 -8.68 -16.05
N ARG A 114 13.64 -7.76 -15.16
CA ARG A 114 14.77 -6.84 -15.31
C ARG A 114 15.25 -6.29 -13.96
N GLU A 115 16.45 -5.74 -13.93
CA GLU A 115 16.97 -5.02 -12.76
C GLU A 115 16.55 -3.55 -12.80
N LEU A 116 16.23 -3.01 -11.63
CA LEU A 116 16.01 -1.57 -11.46
C LEU A 116 17.37 -0.88 -11.31
N SER A 117 17.68 0.03 -12.23
CA SER A 117 18.93 0.80 -12.17
C SER A 117 19.03 1.61 -10.87
N ASP A 118 20.24 1.75 -10.33
CA ASP A 118 20.46 2.51 -9.09
C ASP A 118 20.01 3.98 -9.20
N THR A 119 20.17 4.58 -10.38
CA THR A 119 19.71 5.94 -10.65
C THR A 119 18.19 6.03 -10.55
N THR A 120 17.47 5.12 -11.21
CA THR A 120 16.00 5.07 -11.15
C THR A 120 15.53 4.76 -9.73
N ARG A 121 16.18 3.80 -9.06
CA ARG A 121 15.87 3.41 -7.67
C ARG A 121 15.99 4.60 -6.72
N LYS A 122 17.10 5.35 -6.78
CA LYS A 122 17.34 6.53 -5.95
C LYS A 122 16.32 7.63 -6.23
N ALA A 123 16.06 7.93 -7.51
CA ALA A 123 15.10 8.95 -7.90
C ALA A 123 13.67 8.63 -7.41
N ARG A 124 13.23 7.36 -7.54
CA ARG A 124 11.91 6.94 -7.05
C ARG A 124 11.83 6.91 -5.53
N ARG A 125 12.88 6.49 -4.83
CA ARG A 125 12.94 6.58 -3.35
C ARG A 125 12.87 8.03 -2.88
N GLU A 126 13.51 8.96 -3.60
CA GLU A 126 13.42 10.39 -3.28
C GLU A 126 11.99 10.91 -3.44
N ALA A 127 11.35 10.64 -4.58
CA ALA A 127 9.95 11.03 -4.81
C ALA A 127 9.01 10.45 -3.74
N ALA A 128 9.21 9.18 -3.35
CA ALA A 128 8.38 8.51 -2.36
C ALA A 128 8.41 9.17 -0.97
N LYS A 129 9.43 9.99 -0.65
CA LYS A 129 9.49 10.73 0.63
C LYS A 129 8.36 11.75 0.80
N SER A 130 7.73 12.19 -0.30
CA SER A 130 6.58 13.10 -0.25
C SER A 130 5.24 12.37 -0.06
N LEU A 131 5.20 11.04 -0.16
CA LEU A 131 3.96 10.27 0.02
C LEU A 131 3.34 10.40 1.41
N PRO A 132 4.09 10.38 2.53
CA PRO A 132 3.49 10.48 3.84
C PRO A 132 2.64 11.75 4.02
N ASP A 133 3.15 12.90 3.58
CA ASP A 133 2.43 14.18 3.66
C ASP A 133 1.26 14.23 2.68
N ALA A 134 1.45 13.76 1.44
CA ALA A 134 0.38 13.73 0.44
C ALA A 134 -0.80 12.84 0.87
N ILE A 135 -0.52 11.67 1.46
CA ILE A 135 -1.54 10.74 1.95
C ILE A 135 -2.23 11.33 3.18
N ARG A 136 -1.49 11.87 4.17
CA ARG A 136 -2.10 12.50 5.35
C ARG A 136 -3.01 13.66 4.98
N SER A 137 -2.58 14.51 4.05
CA SER A 137 -3.41 15.62 3.55
C SER A 137 -4.67 15.10 2.88
N GLY A 138 -4.56 14.12 1.98
CA GLY A 138 -5.74 13.57 1.29
C GLY A 138 -6.71 12.87 2.24
N ILE A 139 -6.22 12.26 3.33
CA ILE A 139 -7.09 11.66 4.36
C ILE A 139 -7.80 12.76 5.17
N ALA A 140 -7.12 13.86 5.49
CA ALA A 140 -7.73 14.98 6.20
C ALA A 140 -8.88 15.63 5.39
N ASP A 141 -8.79 15.59 4.06
CA ASP A 141 -9.82 16.11 3.14
C ASP A 141 -11.06 15.18 3.00
N LEU A 142 -11.05 13.97 3.59
CA LEU A 142 -12.21 13.07 3.63
C LEU A 142 -13.21 13.40 4.76
N ALA A 143 -12.82 14.23 5.73
CA ALA A 143 -13.63 14.61 6.89
C ALA A 143 -14.54 15.80 6.59
#